data_AF-A0A8J4UPY8-F1
#
_entry.id   AF-A0A8J4UPY8-F1
#
_cell.length_a   1.000
_cell.length_b   1.000
_cell.length_c   1.000
_cell.angle_alpha   90.00
_cell.angle_beta   90.00
_cell.angle_gamma   90.00
#
_symmetry.space_group_name_H-M   'P 1'
#
loop_
_entity.id
_entity.type
_entity.pdbx_description
1 polymer ?
#
loop_
_entity_poly.entity_id
_entity_poly.type
_entity_poly.pdbx_seq_one_letter_code
_entity_poly.pdbx_strand_id
1 'polypeptide(L)' 'YLTDCESGCQCPTGLLDDGRGSCVKELDCPCRHNNDFYAPGSQITEECNT' A
#
# COMPACT_ATOMS: atom_id res chain seq x y z
N TYR A 1 -0.76 -25.78 6.81
CA TYR A 1 0.13 -24.65 6.51
C TYR A 1 0.01 -23.66 7.65
N LEU A 2 0.79 -23.88 8.70
CA LEU A 2 1.01 -22.86 9.72
C LEU A 2 2.12 -21.99 9.14
N THR A 3 1.78 -20.78 8.72
CA THR A 3 2.79 -19.79 8.34
C THR A 3 3.39 -19.29 9.65
N ASP A 4 4.46 -19.94 10.12
CA ASP A 4 5.26 -19.41 11.23
C ASP A 4 5.85 -18.05 10.82
N CYS A 5 5.99 -17.13 11.77
CA CYS A 5 6.66 -15.86 11.51
C CYS A 5 8.12 -16.11 11.14
N GLU A 6 8.51 -15.69 9.94
CA GLU A 6 9.91 -15.74 9.50
C GLU A 6 10.68 -14.52 10.00
N SER A 7 12.00 -14.68 10.13
CA SER A 7 12.89 -13.58 10.50
C SER A 7 12.90 -12.54 9.38
N GLY A 8 12.48 -11.32 9.68
CA GLY A 8 12.41 -10.24 8.71
C GLY A 8 12.26 -8.87 9.36
N CYS A 9 12.20 -7.84 8.52
CA CYS A 9 11.89 -6.48 8.95
C CYS A 9 10.39 -6.25 8.91
N GLN A 10 9.84 -5.65 9.96
CA GLN A 10 8.45 -5.23 10.03
C GLN A 10 8.40 -3.72 10.24
N CYS A 11 7.38 -3.07 9.71
CA CYS A 11 7.13 -1.66 10.02
C CYS A 11 6.90 -1.45 11.53
N PRO A 12 7.36 -0.31 12.08
CA PRO A 12 7.05 0.08 13.45
C PRO A 12 5.54 0.11 13.73
N THR A 13 5.16 -0.02 14.99
CA THR A 13 3.75 0.04 15.41
C THR A 13 3.07 1.33 14.93
N GLY A 14 1.92 1.19 14.27
CA GLY A 14 1.14 2.31 13.74
C GLY A 14 1.53 2.74 12.32
N LEU A 15 2.49 2.07 11.68
CA LEU A 15 2.85 2.26 10.28
C LEU A 15 2.56 0.98 9.48
N LEU A 16 2.30 1.16 8.19
CA LEU A 16 2.01 0.11 7.22
C LEU A 16 3.07 0.09 6.13
N ASP A 17 3.39 -1.10 5.63
CA ASP A 17 4.28 -1.24 4.48
C ASP A 17 3.59 -0.71 3.22
N ASP A 18 4.27 0.18 2.49
CA ASP A 18 3.73 0.82 1.29
C ASP A 18 3.89 -0.02 0.01
N GLY A 19 4.43 -1.24 0.12
CA GLY A 19 4.74 -2.13 -1.00
C GLY A 19 5.98 -1.71 -1.80
N ARG A 20 6.66 -0.62 -1.41
CA ARG A 20 7.92 -0.13 -2.02
C ARG A 20 9.09 -0.12 -1.02
N GLY A 21 8.91 -0.77 0.13
CA GLY A 21 9.92 -0.91 1.17
C GLY A 21 9.98 0.26 2.16
N SER A 22 8.95 1.12 2.17
CA SER A 22 8.80 2.20 3.14
C SER A 22 7.60 1.95 4.06
N CYS A 23 7.67 2.50 5.27
CA CYS A 23 6.58 2.44 6.23
C CYS A 23 5.86 3.78 6.30
N VAL A 24 4.56 3.80 5.98
CA VAL A 24 3.72 5.01 5.90
C VAL A 24 2.54 4.92 6.87
N LYS A 25 1.89 6.03 7.16
CA LYS A 25 0.62 6.02 7.90
C LYS A 25 -0.48 5.46 7.00
N GLU A 26 -1.56 4.96 7.61
CA GLU A 26 -2.75 4.49 6.89
C GLU A 26 -3.30 5.52 5.89
N LEU A 27 -3.31 6.80 6.27
CA LEU A 27 -3.78 7.89 5.41
C LEU A 27 -2.82 8.20 4.24
N ASP A 28 -1.56 7.80 4.35
CA ASP A 28 -0.51 8.04 3.36
C ASP A 28 -0.27 6.80 2.47
N CYS A 29 -1.04 5.72 2.64
CA CYS A 29 -0.91 4.50 1.85
C CYS A 29 -1.26 4.74 0.37
N PRO A 30 -0.36 4.40 -0.57
CA PRO A 30 -0.66 4.49 -1.99
C PRO A 30 -1.74 3.48 -2.39
N CYS A 31 -2.67 3.90 -3.24
CA CYS A 31 -3.66 3.01 -3.83
C CYS A 31 -3.06 2.27 -5.01
N ARG A 32 -3.41 0.99 -5.22
CA ARG A 32 -2.95 0.23 -6.39
C ARG A 32 -4.11 -0.04 -7.35
N HIS A 33 -4.01 0.42 -8.58
CA HIS A 33 -5.02 0.25 -9.63
C HIS A 33 -4.35 -0.07 -10.97
N ASN A 34 -4.83 -1.06 -11.72
CA ASN A 34 -4.20 -1.52 -12.97
C ASN A 34 -2.68 -1.74 -12.88
N ASN A 35 -2.21 -2.32 -11.77
CA ASN A 35 -0.79 -2.53 -11.48
C ASN A 35 0.06 -1.26 -11.22
N ASP A 36 -0.55 -0.07 -11.25
CA ASP A 36 0.09 1.21 -10.94
C ASP A 36 -0.23 1.68 -9.51
N PHE A 37 0.68 2.46 -8.93
CA PHE A 37 0.53 3.06 -7.61
C PHE A 37 0.13 4.53 -7.72
N TYR A 38 -0.92 4.92 -6.98
CA TYR A 38 -1.49 6.25 -6.97
C TYR A 38 -1.38 6.86 -5.58
N ALA A 39 -1.10 8.16 -5.52
CA ALA A 39 -1.05 8.87 -4.24
C ALA A 39 -2.47 8.99 -3.63
N PRO A 40 -2.58 9.04 -2.30
CA PRO A 40 -3.86 9.28 -1.63
C PRO A 40 -4.56 10.53 -2.20
N GLY A 41 -5.85 10.40 -2.53
CA GLY A 41 -6.65 11.49 -3.11
C GLY A 41 -6.46 11.71 -4.62
N SER A 42 -5.65 10.90 -5.30
CA SER A 42 -5.57 10.94 -6.76
C SER A 42 -6.88 10.45 -7.39
N GLN A 43 -7.30 11.09 -8.48
CA GLN A 43 -8.43 10.64 -9.28
C GLN A 43 -7.94 9.89 -10.51
N ILE A 44 -8.53 8.74 -10.78
CA ILE A 44 -8.24 7.91 -11.95
C ILE A 44 -9.41 8.05 -12.90
N THR A 45 -9.14 8.53 -14.11
CA THR A 45 -10.12 8.53 -15.20
C THR A 45 -10.16 7.14 -15.81
N GLU A 46 -11.16 6.35 -15.45
CA GLU A 46 -11.49 5.12 -16.19
C GLU A 46 -12.52 5.44 -17.27
N GLU A 47 -12.48 4.70 -18.39
CA GLU A 47 -13.34 4.92 -19.57
C GLU A 47 -14.84 4.97 -19.26
N CYS A 48 -15.25 4.42 -18.11
CA CYS A 48 -16.65 4.34 -17.66
C CYS A 48 -17.03 5.41 -16.59
N ASN A 49 -16.07 6.18 -16.06
CA ASN A 49 -16.33 7.23 -15.05
C ASN A 49 -16.49 8.61 -15.70
N THR A 50 -17.37 8.71 -16.70
CA THR A 50 -17.82 9.99 -17.30
C THR A 50 -19.21 10.36 -16.82
#